data_AF-A0A2W2C1T0-F1
#
_entry.id   AF-A0A2W2C1T0-F1
#
_cell.length_a   1.000
_cell.length_b   1.000
_cell.length_c   1.000
_cell.angle_alpha   90.00
_cell.angle_beta   90.00
_cell.angle_gamma   90.00
#
_symmetry.space_group_name_H-M   'P 1'
#
loop_
_entity.id
_entity.type
_entity.pdbx_description
1 polymer ?
#
loop_
_entity_poly.entity_id
_entity_poly.type
_entity_poly.pdbx_seq_one_letter_code
_entity_poly.pdbx_strand_id
1 'polypeptide(L)'
;MDRCSGIRLVSRLDPVETAARICDHLEGHYLTGNALVDRLVTLRIGRDHTGNELVRAIDRPLIAEAKGGERHAMRPGPVSLDGRGPALCSDSNTVRIVAVPVFGGPVRATAKREPGTLQPDCKTCRRRLR
;
A
#
# COMPACT_ATOMS: atom_id res chain seq x y z
N MET A 1 19.41 7.15 -6.20
CA MET A 1 18.49 7.79 -7.17
C MET A 1 17.52 8.66 -6.40
N ASP A 2 17.85 9.93 -6.20
CA ASP A 2 16.93 10.93 -5.63
C ASP A 2 15.97 11.40 -6.72
N ARG A 3 14.77 10.80 -6.79
CA ARG A 3 13.83 11.14 -7.87
C ARG A 3 12.75 12.15 -7.51
N CYS A 4 12.50 12.45 -6.24
CA CYS A 4 11.63 13.58 -5.86
C CYS A 4 11.79 13.92 -4.38
N SER A 5 12.66 14.87 -4.01
CA SER A 5 12.95 15.24 -2.61
C SER A 5 11.97 16.25 -2.01
N GLY A 6 11.15 16.88 -2.83
CA GLY A 6 10.08 17.76 -2.37
C GLY A 6 9.11 18.10 -3.48
N ILE A 7 7.85 18.28 -3.11
CA ILE A 7 6.76 18.66 -4.02
C ILE A 7 6.26 20.04 -3.62
N ARG A 8 6.02 20.90 -4.62
CA ARG A 8 5.37 22.19 -4.44
C ARG A 8 3.95 22.11 -4.99
N LEU A 9 2.97 22.34 -4.13
CA LEU A 9 1.57 22.45 -4.53
C LEU A 9 1.32 23.85 -5.10
N VAL A 10 0.71 23.92 -6.28
CA VAL A 10 0.40 25.19 -6.97
C VAL A 10 -0.94 25.77 -6.49
N SER A 11 -1.79 24.92 -5.90
CA SER A 11 -3.09 25.27 -5.35
C SER A 11 -3.28 24.65 -3.97
N ARG A 12 -4.14 25.26 -3.14
CA ARG A 12 -4.63 24.64 -1.91
C ARG A 12 -5.62 23.54 -2.30
N LEU A 13 -5.19 22.30 -2.15
CA LEU A 13 -6.04 21.12 -2.25
C LEU A 13 -6.34 20.64 -0.83
N ASP A 14 -7.43 19.89 -0.65
CA ASP A 14 -7.65 19.21 0.61
C ASP A 14 -6.57 18.12 0.83
N PRO A 15 -6.32 17.68 2.07
CA PRO A 15 -5.28 16.70 2.36
C PRO A 15 -5.47 15.34 1.67
N VAL A 16 -6.71 14.91 1.43
CA VAL A 16 -7.00 13.64 0.76
C VAL A 16 -6.68 13.74 -0.73
N GLU A 17 -7.11 14.82 -1.39
CA GLU A 17 -6.77 15.08 -2.79
C GLU A 17 -5.26 15.29 -2.97
N THR A 18 -4.61 15.98 -2.03
CA THR A 18 -3.16 16.14 -2.01
C THR A 18 -2.46 14.78 -1.93
N ALA A 19 -2.89 13.91 -1.01
CA ALA A 19 -2.35 12.56 -0.88
C ALA A 19 -2.53 11.76 -2.17
N ALA A 20 -3.71 11.80 -2.79
CA ALA A 20 -3.99 11.09 -4.03
C ALA A 20 -3.04 11.54 -5.17
N ARG A 21 -2.91 12.86 -5.39
CA ARG A 21 -2.04 13.39 -6.45
C ARG A 21 -0.56 13.08 -6.24
N ILE A 22 -0.10 13.15 -4.99
CA ILE A 22 1.29 12.80 -4.66
C ILE A 22 1.51 11.30 -4.83
N CYS A 23 0.58 10.45 -4.40
CA CYS A 23 0.68 9.01 -4.63
C CYS A 23 0.73 8.68 -6.12
N ASP A 24 -0.13 9.28 -6.94
CA ASP A 24 -0.11 9.09 -8.41
C ASP A 24 1.24 9.51 -9.01
N HIS A 25 1.78 10.64 -8.55
CA HIS A 25 3.10 11.10 -8.99
C HIS A 25 4.23 10.11 -8.60
N LEU A 26 4.24 9.62 -7.34
CA LEU A 26 5.25 8.68 -6.86
C LEU A 26 5.14 7.31 -7.55
N GLU A 27 3.93 6.82 -7.81
CA GLU A 27 3.70 5.61 -8.60
C GLU A 27 4.19 5.76 -10.05
N GLY A 28 4.03 6.95 -10.65
CA GLY A 28 4.64 7.29 -11.93
C GLY A 28 6.17 7.22 -11.93
N HIS A 29 6.79 7.30 -10.74
CA HIS A 29 8.22 7.09 -10.52
C HIS A 29 8.57 5.66 -10.06
N TYR A 30 7.65 4.70 -10.24
CA TYR A 30 7.80 3.29 -9.86
C TYR A 30 7.97 3.05 -8.35
N LEU A 31 7.47 3.96 -7.52
CA LEU A 31 7.37 3.73 -6.07
C LEU A 31 6.01 3.09 -5.76
N THR A 32 6.04 1.91 -5.16
CA THR A 32 4.85 1.12 -4.87
C THR A 32 4.89 0.52 -3.47
N GLY A 33 3.72 0.12 -2.96
CA GLY A 33 3.54 -0.54 -1.67
C GLY A 33 4.26 0.17 -0.51
N ASN A 34 5.18 -0.53 0.16
CA ASN A 34 5.95 0.07 1.27
C ASN A 34 6.80 1.25 0.82
N ALA A 35 7.49 1.14 -0.33
CA ALA A 35 8.37 2.21 -0.82
C ALA A 35 7.59 3.50 -1.11
N LEU A 36 6.34 3.38 -1.55
CA LEU A 36 5.44 4.53 -1.71
C LEU A 36 5.14 5.19 -0.37
N VAL A 37 4.73 4.40 0.63
CA VAL A 37 4.35 4.93 1.96
C VAL A 37 5.55 5.53 2.67
N ASP A 38 6.71 4.84 2.67
CA ASP A 38 7.95 5.33 3.24
C ASP A 38 8.41 6.64 2.58
N ARG A 39 8.23 6.73 1.25
CA ARG A 39 8.55 7.96 0.55
C ARG A 39 7.58 9.07 0.90
N LEU A 40 6.29 8.78 1.01
CA LEU A 40 5.27 9.76 1.38
C LEU A 40 5.56 10.35 2.76
N VAL A 41 5.85 9.51 3.77
CA VAL A 41 6.23 9.90 5.14
C VAL A 41 7.42 10.86 5.16
N THR A 42 8.43 10.61 4.33
CA THR A 42 9.69 11.38 4.31
C THR A 42 9.66 12.59 3.36
N LEU A 43 8.58 12.77 2.60
CA LEU A 43 8.48 13.83 1.60
C LEU A 43 8.26 15.20 2.25
N ARG A 44 8.95 16.23 1.72
CA ARG A 44 8.67 17.62 2.09
C ARG A 44 7.66 18.24 1.12
N ILE A 45 6.64 18.92 1.65
CA ILE A 45 5.58 19.55 0.89
C ILE A 45 5.65 21.05 1.14
N GLY A 46 6.22 21.79 0.19
CA GLY A 46 6.50 23.21 0.40
C GLY A 46 7.45 23.46 1.58
N ARG A 47 7.24 24.57 2.31
CA ARG A 47 8.08 24.98 3.44
C ARG A 47 7.61 24.45 4.78
N ASP A 48 6.29 24.35 4.94
CA ASP A 48 5.66 24.18 6.26
C ASP A 48 4.92 22.84 6.42
N HIS A 49 4.77 22.06 5.34
CA HIS A 49 4.06 20.78 5.37
C HIS A 49 5.00 19.59 5.14
N THR A 50 4.70 18.49 5.81
CA THR A 50 5.40 17.23 5.66
C THR A 50 4.44 16.16 5.16
N GLY A 51 4.95 15.19 4.40
CA GLY A 51 4.10 14.12 3.87
C GLY A 51 3.56 13.16 4.95
N ASN A 52 4.07 13.23 6.19
CA ASN A 52 3.42 12.62 7.36
C ASN A 52 1.98 13.10 7.58
N GLU A 53 1.67 14.34 7.22
CA GLU A 53 0.29 14.87 7.28
C GLU A 53 -0.64 14.20 6.26
N LEU A 54 -0.09 13.48 5.29
CA LEU A 54 -0.81 12.77 4.23
C LEU A 54 -0.93 11.26 4.49
N VAL A 55 -0.57 10.82 5.70
CA VAL A 55 -0.61 9.43 6.12
C VAL A 55 -1.48 9.30 7.37
N ARG A 56 -2.23 8.21 7.45
CA ARG A 56 -2.91 7.76 8.67
C ARG A 56 -2.52 6.33 8.99
N ALA A 57 -2.63 5.95 10.26
CA ALA A 57 -2.49 4.56 10.64
C ALA A 57 -3.84 3.83 10.53
N ILE A 58 -3.79 2.56 10.13
CA ILE A 58 -4.89 1.61 10.32
C ILE A 58 -4.49 0.58 11.39
N ASP A 59 -5.42 0.26 12.28
CA ASP A 59 -5.22 -0.57 13.47
C ASP A 59 -5.49 -2.06 13.24
N ARG A 60 -6.16 -2.39 12.13
CA ARG A 60 -6.62 -3.73 11.79
C ARG A 60 -6.45 -4.00 10.30
N PRO A 61 -6.38 -5.27 9.88
CA PRO A 61 -6.38 -5.61 8.46
C PRO A 61 -7.66 -5.11 7.77
N LEU A 62 -7.51 -4.52 6.59
CA LEU A 62 -8.63 -4.01 5.78
C LEU A 62 -8.65 -4.66 4.40
N ILE A 63 -9.80 -4.57 3.72
CA ILE A 63 -9.94 -5.03 2.33
C ILE A 63 -9.62 -3.85 1.41
N ALA A 64 -8.65 -4.09 0.54
CA ALA A 64 -8.17 -3.14 -0.44
C ALA A 64 -8.19 -3.76 -1.84
N GLU A 65 -8.12 -2.92 -2.86
CA GLU A 65 -8.18 -3.33 -4.25
C GLU A 65 -6.97 -2.78 -5.02
N ALA A 66 -6.38 -3.63 -5.86
CA ALA A 66 -5.36 -3.22 -6.82
C ALA A 66 -6.01 -2.47 -7.99
N LYS A 67 -5.21 -1.79 -8.83
CA LYS A 67 -5.70 -1.13 -10.04
C LYS A 67 -6.40 -2.09 -11.03
N GLY A 68 -6.06 -3.38 -11.01
CA GLY A 68 -6.68 -4.41 -11.83
C GLY A 68 -8.01 -4.95 -11.29
N GLY A 69 -8.47 -4.48 -10.12
CA GLY A 69 -9.70 -4.96 -9.47
C GLY A 69 -9.48 -6.17 -8.56
N GLU A 70 -8.25 -6.68 -8.44
CA GLU A 70 -7.94 -7.76 -7.52
C GLU A 70 -8.04 -7.29 -6.07
N ARG A 71 -8.75 -8.05 -5.24
CA ARG A 71 -8.89 -7.76 -3.82
C ARG A 71 -7.76 -8.36 -3.03
N HIS A 72 -7.15 -7.53 -2.19
CA HIS A 72 -6.08 -7.88 -1.28
C HIS A 72 -6.46 -7.50 0.14
N ALA A 73 -5.86 -8.19 1.11
CA ALA A 73 -5.78 -7.65 2.45
C ALA A 73 -4.67 -6.61 2.53
N MET A 74 -4.89 -5.58 3.33
CA MET A 74 -3.87 -4.61 3.73
C MET A 74 -3.56 -4.84 5.21
N ARG A 75 -2.28 -4.82 5.57
CA ARG A 75 -1.84 -5.02 6.97
C ARG A 75 -2.06 -3.75 7.81
N PRO A 76 -2.22 -3.86 9.14
CA PRO A 76 -2.12 -2.71 10.04
C PRO A 76 -0.83 -1.94 9.79
N GLY A 77 -0.88 -0.60 9.88
CA GLY A 77 0.27 0.26 9.61
C GLY A 77 -0.08 1.57 8.92
N PRO A 78 0.93 2.30 8.43
CA PRO A 78 0.74 3.56 7.74
C PRO A 78 0.13 3.34 6.35
N VAL A 79 -0.85 4.17 6.01
CA VAL A 79 -1.52 4.24 4.71
C VAL A 79 -1.70 5.70 4.33
N SER A 80 -1.69 6.03 3.04
CA SER A 80 -2.02 7.39 2.62
C SER A 80 -3.46 7.76 3.01
N LEU A 81 -3.74 9.06 3.11
CA LEU A 81 -5.09 9.55 3.42
C LEU A 81 -6.13 9.15 2.36
N ASP A 82 -5.74 8.99 1.10
CA ASP A 82 -6.62 8.46 0.04
C ASP A 82 -6.80 6.94 0.08
N GLY A 83 -6.16 6.28 1.06
CA GLY A 83 -6.35 4.88 1.41
C GLY A 83 -5.40 3.90 0.72
N ARG A 84 -4.28 4.35 0.14
CA ARG A 84 -3.29 3.48 -0.49
C ARG A 84 -2.25 2.98 0.50
N GLY A 85 -1.82 1.76 0.30
CA GLY A 85 -0.79 1.13 1.11
C GLY A 85 -0.34 -0.20 0.52
N PRO A 86 0.56 -0.91 1.21
CA PRO A 86 1.09 -2.20 0.77
C PRO A 86 0.02 -3.30 0.88
N ALA A 87 -0.05 -4.17 -0.14
CA ALA A 87 -0.78 -5.42 0.01
C ALA A 87 -0.09 -6.32 1.04
N LEU A 88 -0.86 -7.03 1.86
CA LEU A 88 -0.34 -7.97 2.85
C LEU A 88 0.46 -9.11 2.21
N CYS A 89 0.08 -9.54 1.01
CA CYS A 89 0.73 -10.64 0.29
C CYS A 89 1.93 -10.20 -0.56
N SER A 90 2.12 -8.90 -0.79
CA SER A 90 3.21 -8.35 -1.59
C SER A 90 3.41 -6.90 -1.20
N ASP A 91 4.54 -6.63 -0.54
CA ASP A 91 4.94 -5.31 -0.10
C ASP A 91 5.34 -4.37 -1.24
N SER A 92 5.57 -4.90 -2.44
CA SER A 92 5.78 -4.17 -3.68
C SER A 92 4.49 -3.80 -4.41
N ASN A 93 3.32 -4.26 -3.95
CA ASN A 93 2.04 -3.94 -4.59
C ASN A 93 1.30 -2.85 -3.80
N THR A 94 0.95 -1.76 -4.48
CA THR A 94 0.04 -0.75 -3.92
C THR A 94 -1.41 -1.17 -4.13
N VAL A 95 -2.18 -1.14 -3.06
CA VAL A 95 -3.63 -1.39 -3.08
C VAL A 95 -4.35 -0.26 -2.34
N ARG A 96 -5.60 0.02 -2.72
CA ARG A 96 -6.41 1.09 -2.14
C ARG A 96 -7.57 0.51 -1.34
N ILE A 97 -7.78 0.97 -0.11
CA ILE A 97 -8.87 0.53 0.76
C ILE A 97 -10.22 0.80 0.06
N VAL A 98 -11.00 -0.26 -0.17
CA VAL A 98 -12.34 -0.18 -0.78
C VAL A 98 -13.45 -0.55 0.20
N ALA A 99 -13.13 -1.28 1.26
CA ALA A 99 -14.09 -1.60 2.30
C ALA A 99 -13.45 -1.54 3.69
N VAL A 100 -14.04 -0.72 4.56
CA VAL A 100 -13.91 -0.90 6.00
C VAL A 100 -15.02 -1.90 6.37
N PRO A 101 -14.68 -3.12 6.80
CA PRO A 101 -15.69 -4.11 7.13
C PRO A 101 -16.60 -3.55 8.22
N VAL A 102 -17.89 -3.38 7.90
CA VAL A 102 -18.94 -2.85 8.79
C VAL A 102 -19.28 -3.85 9.92
N PHE A 103 -18.78 -5.09 9.81
CA PHE A 103 -18.97 -6.12 10.82
C PHE A 103 -17.94 -5.97 11.95
N GLY A 104 -18.41 -5.87 13.19
CA GLY A 104 -17.61 -5.88 14.42
C GLY A 104 -16.88 -7.21 14.71
N GLY A 105 -16.55 -7.98 13.67
CA GLY A 105 -15.81 -9.24 13.75
C GLY A 105 -14.50 -9.18 12.96
N PRO A 106 -13.56 -10.11 13.21
CA PRO A 106 -12.26 -10.12 12.55
C PRO A 106 -12.39 -10.34 11.04
N VAL A 107 -11.71 -9.51 10.26
CA VAL A 107 -11.57 -9.67 8.81
C VAL A 107 -10.70 -10.88 8.55
N ARG A 108 -11.26 -11.89 7.88
CA ARG A 108 -10.49 -13.05 7.41
C ARG A 108 -10.06 -12.83 5.97
N ALA A 109 -8.77 -12.67 5.76
CA ALA A 109 -8.17 -12.79 4.44
C ALA A 109 -7.93 -14.27 4.14
N THR A 110 -8.53 -14.81 3.08
CA THR A 110 -8.21 -16.15 2.58
C THR A 110 -7.19 -16.02 1.46
N ALA A 111 -6.00 -16.60 1.65
CA ALA A 111 -5.02 -16.71 0.58
C ALA A 111 -5.56 -17.68 -0.48
N LYS A 112 -5.72 -17.20 -1.72
CA LYS A 112 -6.00 -18.06 -2.86
C LYS A 112 -4.65 -18.46 -3.46
N ARG A 113 -4.38 -19.77 -3.52
CA ARG A 113 -3.17 -20.29 -4.14
C ARG A 113 -3.19 -19.93 -5.62
N GLU A 114 -2.11 -19.33 -6.12
CA GLU A 114 -1.96 -19.12 -7.57
C GLU A 114 -1.92 -20.49 -8.28
N PRO A 115 -2.72 -20.70 -9.33
CA PRO A 115 -2.62 -21.91 -10.13
C PRO A 115 -1.22 -21.96 -10.77
N GLY A 116 -0.45 -22.99 -10.45
CA GLY A 116 0.89 -23.21 -11.01
C GLY A 116 2.08 -22.95 -10.07
N THR A 117 1.87 -22.52 -8.82
CA THR A 117 2.98 -22.46 -7.85
C THR A 117 3.45 -23.88 -7.55
N LEU A 118 4.67 -24.21 -8.01
CA LEU A 118 5.34 -25.47 -7.69
C LEU A 118 5.48 -25.58 -6.18
N GLN A 119 4.93 -26.66 -5.63
CA GLN A 119 5.16 -27.01 -4.24
C GLN A 119 6.65 -27.32 -4.08
N PRO A 120 7.38 -26.66 -3.17
CA PRO A 120 8.81 -26.89 -3.05
C PRO A 120 9.06 -28.34 -2.59
N ASP A 121 9.95 -29.01 -3.32
CA ASP A 121 10.44 -30.33 -2.94
C ASP A 121 11.71 -30.19 -2.10
N CYS A 122 11.82 -30.98 -1.03
CA CYS A 122 13.06 -31.08 -0.28
C CYS A 122 14.17 -31.64 -1.19
N LYS A 123 15.27 -30.90 -1.40
CA LYS A 123 16.38 -31.36 -2.24
C LYS A 123 17.05 -32.66 -1.76
N THR A 124 16.92 -32.99 -0.48
CA THR A 124 17.53 -34.18 0.13
C THR A 124 16.64 -35.41 0.03
N CYS A 125 15.37 -35.31 0.43
CA CYS A 125 14.46 -36.46 0.47
C CYS A 125 13.44 -36.50 -0.68
N ARG A 126 13.45 -35.48 -1.56
CA ARG A 126 12.52 -35.28 -2.69
C ARG A 126 11.04 -35.33 -2.31
N ARG A 127 10.72 -35.16 -1.02
CA ARG A 127 9.33 -35.08 -0.56
C ARG A 127 8.81 -33.66 -0.76
N ARG A 128 7.56 -33.56 -1.20
CA ARG A 128 6.80 -32.30 -1.22
C ARG A 128 6.69 -31.76 0.20
N LEU A 129 7.18 -30.54 0.41
CA LEU A 129 7.00 -29.84 1.67
C LEU A 129 5.55 -29.35 1.73
N ARG A 130 4.82 -29.82 2.75
CA ARG A 130 3.43 -29.42 3.02
C ARG A 130 3.41 -28.19 3.92
#